data_AF-A0A2E2G817-F1
#
_entry.id   AF-A0A2E2G817-F1
#
_cell.length_a   1.000
_cell.length_b   1.000
_cell.length_c   1.000
_cell.angle_alpha   90.00
_cell.angle_beta   90.00
_cell.angle_gamma   90.00
#
_symmetry.space_group_name_H-M   'P 1'
#
loop_
_entity.id
_entity.type
_entity.pdbx_description
1 polymer ?
#
loop_
_entity_poly.entity_id
_entity_poly.type
_entity_poly.pdbx_seq_one_letter_code
_entity_poly.pdbx_strand_id
1 'polypeptide(L)'
;MLFAPAQQVSMLPLALTTSGVLLLSSLSLQTLALHQHQRSRHALTTAQRRDDRQSLRADWLQRATGVQACLLALSLERWIDHRICPGADPQPLMAGRIAERSWQLIHWQPVVDGLAQLQIRWGDGSEERFVVELPR
;
A
#
# COMPACT_ATOMS: atom_id res chain seq x y z
N MET A 1 -27.87 -11.34 80.44
CA MET A 1 -27.10 -12.28 79.61
C MET A 1 -28.04 -12.75 78.50
N LEU A 2 -27.97 -12.12 77.32
CA LEU A 2 -27.19 -12.56 76.14
C LEU A 2 -27.89 -13.73 75.41
N PHE A 3 -28.56 -13.46 74.29
CA PHE A 3 -27.98 -13.61 72.95
C PHE A 3 -28.96 -13.12 71.86
N ALA A 4 -28.45 -12.31 70.93
CA ALA A 4 -29.13 -11.80 69.75
C ALA A 4 -29.13 -12.84 68.60
N PRO A 5 -30.12 -12.85 67.69
CA PRO A 5 -29.99 -13.59 66.43
C PRO A 5 -28.98 -12.88 65.53
N ALA A 6 -27.95 -13.63 65.12
CA ALA A 6 -26.90 -13.17 64.23
C ALA A 6 -27.47 -12.74 62.87
N GLN A 7 -27.10 -11.52 62.49
CA GLN A 7 -27.39 -10.91 61.21
C GLN A 7 -26.82 -11.74 60.05
N GLN A 8 -27.69 -12.18 59.15
CA GLN A 8 -27.30 -12.66 57.82
C GLN A 8 -26.97 -11.44 56.96
N VAL A 9 -25.72 -10.97 57.01
CA VAL A 9 -25.25 -9.89 56.14
C VAL A 9 -24.06 -10.38 55.33
N SER A 10 -24.25 -10.38 54.01
CA SER A 10 -23.22 -10.24 52.97
C SER A 10 -22.11 -11.30 52.90
N MET A 11 -22.44 -12.49 52.39
CA MET A 11 -21.46 -13.32 51.66
C MET A 11 -21.72 -13.37 50.15
N LEU A 12 -22.51 -12.43 49.61
CA LEU A 12 -22.86 -12.40 48.19
C LEU A 12 -22.20 -11.33 47.28
N PRO A 13 -21.30 -10.40 47.73
CA PRO A 13 -20.66 -9.49 46.77
C PRO A 13 -19.36 -10.05 46.15
N LEU A 14 -18.73 -11.06 46.75
CA LEU A 14 -17.38 -11.52 46.35
C LEU A 14 -17.36 -12.41 45.09
N ALA A 15 -18.43 -13.17 44.82
CA ALA A 15 -18.54 -13.98 43.60
C ALA A 15 -18.83 -13.13 42.35
N LEU A 16 -19.52 -11.99 42.53
CA LEU A 16 -19.85 -11.07 41.45
C LEU A 16 -18.63 -10.25 40.99
N THR A 17 -17.76 -9.84 41.93
CA THR A 17 -16.57 -9.03 41.60
C THR A 17 -15.49 -9.85 40.91
N THR A 18 -15.26 -11.09 41.33
CA THR A 18 -14.27 -12.00 40.71
C THR A 18 -14.63 -12.35 39.26
N SER A 19 -15.91 -12.63 38.99
CA SER A 19 -16.41 -12.86 37.63
C SER A 19 -16.31 -11.60 36.76
N GLY A 20 -16.60 -10.43 37.33
CA GLY A 20 -16.45 -9.14 36.64
C GLY A 20 -15.02 -8.85 36.20
N VAL A 21 -14.02 -9.12 37.05
CA VAL A 21 -12.59 -8.92 36.73
C VAL A 21 -12.13 -9.88 35.63
N LEU A 22 -12.57 -11.15 35.65
CA LEU A 22 -12.22 -12.13 34.62
C LEU A 22 -12.81 -11.76 33.25
N LEU A 23 -14.06 -11.29 33.22
CA LEU A 23 -14.71 -10.81 32.00
C LEU A 23 -14.00 -9.56 31.45
N LEU A 24 -13.64 -8.60 32.30
CA LEU A 24 -12.91 -7.39 31.90
C LEU A 24 -11.51 -7.71 31.38
N SER A 25 -10.82 -8.67 31.99
CA SER A 25 -9.49 -9.14 31.56
C SER A 25 -9.57 -9.90 30.23
N SER A 26 -10.63 -10.66 30.00
CA SER A 26 -10.87 -11.34 28.72
C SER A 26 -11.19 -10.34 27.60
N LEU A 27 -12.05 -9.35 27.87
CA LEU A 27 -12.37 -8.27 26.93
C LEU A 27 -11.15 -7.41 26.59
N SER A 28 -10.28 -7.09 27.54
CA SER A 28 -9.07 -6.30 27.27
C SER A 28 -8.09 -7.02 26.36
N LEU A 29 -7.87 -8.33 26.58
CA LEU A 29 -7.02 -9.17 25.72
C LEU A 29 -7.62 -9.36 24.33
N GLN A 30 -8.93 -9.57 24.23
CA GLN A 30 -9.63 -9.68 22.94
C GLN A 30 -9.51 -8.38 22.12
N THR A 31 -9.66 -7.23 22.78
CA THR A 31 -9.54 -5.92 22.14
C THR A 31 -8.11 -5.64 21.70
N LEU A 32 -7.11 -6.00 22.52
CA LEU A 32 -5.70 -5.87 22.20
C LEU A 32 -5.30 -6.76 21.00
N ALA A 33 -5.76 -8.02 20.98
CA ALA A 33 -5.50 -8.94 19.88
C ALA A 33 -6.11 -8.47 18.55
N LEU A 34 -7.35 -7.96 18.59
CA LEU A 34 -8.00 -7.37 17.42
C LEU A 34 -7.24 -6.16 16.89
N HIS A 35 -6.79 -5.25 17.77
CA HIS A 35 -6.00 -4.09 17.36
C HIS A 35 -4.63 -4.49 16.79
N GLN A 36 -3.97 -5.49 17.35
CA GLN A 36 -2.70 -5.99 16.84
C GLN A 36 -2.86 -6.59 15.44
N HIS A 37 -3.92 -7.38 15.22
CA HIS A 37 -4.23 -7.98 13.92
C HIS A 37 -4.62 -6.92 12.88
N GLN A 38 -5.37 -5.90 13.29
CA GLN A 38 -5.72 -4.81 12.41
C GLN A 38 -4.46 -4.03 11.98
N ARG A 39 -3.57 -3.70 12.92
CA ARG A 39 -2.29 -3.03 12.62
C ARG A 39 -1.39 -3.86 11.72
N SER A 40 -1.29 -5.17 11.94
CA SER A 40 -0.47 -6.05 11.10
C SER A 40 -0.99 -6.11 9.66
N ARG A 41 -2.32 -6.19 9.47
CA ARG A 41 -2.93 -6.13 8.14
C ARG A 41 -2.68 -4.80 7.43
N HIS A 42 -2.76 -3.68 8.15
CA HIS A 42 -2.41 -2.38 7.58
C HIS A 42 -0.92 -2.28 7.22
N ALA A 43 -0.03 -2.79 8.07
CA ALA A 43 1.40 -2.84 7.79
C ALA A 43 1.72 -3.70 6.55
N LEU A 44 1.11 -4.87 6.43
CA LEU A 44 1.28 -5.77 5.28
C LEU A 44 0.78 -5.14 3.97
N THR A 45 -0.42 -4.56 3.99
CA THR A 45 -0.99 -3.92 2.79
C THR A 45 -0.18 -2.71 2.34
N THR A 46 0.37 -1.93 3.28
CA THR A 46 1.25 -0.79 2.95
C THR A 46 2.62 -1.24 2.44
N ALA A 47 3.20 -2.31 3.01
CA ALA A 47 4.43 -2.92 2.50
C ALA A 47 4.23 -3.44 1.07
N GLN A 48 3.18 -4.23 0.83
CA GLN A 48 2.86 -4.76 -0.49
C GLN A 48 2.73 -3.65 -1.55
N ARG A 49 2.04 -2.55 -1.23
CA ARG A 49 1.91 -1.40 -2.15
C ARG A 49 3.25 -0.74 -2.45
N ARG A 50 4.18 -0.71 -1.50
CA ARG A 50 5.53 -0.16 -1.73
C ARG A 50 6.34 -1.09 -2.63
N ASP A 51 6.25 -2.39 -2.41
CA ASP A 51 6.94 -3.40 -3.19
C ASP A 51 6.42 -3.44 -4.64
N ASP A 52 5.10 -3.38 -4.84
CA ASP A 52 4.47 -3.26 -6.16
C ASP A 52 5.00 -2.03 -6.91
N ARG A 53 5.06 -0.87 -6.23
CA ARG A 53 5.55 0.38 -6.81
C ARG A 53 7.03 0.30 -7.17
N GLN A 54 7.86 -0.28 -6.31
CA GLN A 54 9.28 -0.43 -6.56
C GLN A 54 9.54 -1.40 -7.71
N SER A 55 8.79 -2.51 -7.76
CA SER A 55 8.82 -3.48 -8.87
C SER A 55 8.42 -2.81 -10.17
N LEU A 56 7.39 -1.94 -10.15
CA LEU A 56 6.97 -1.18 -11.32
C LEU A 56 7.98 -0.18 -11.82
N ARG A 57 8.62 0.56 -10.92
CA ARG A 57 9.73 1.45 -11.30
C ARG A 57 10.84 0.67 -12.00
N ALA A 58 11.25 -0.45 -11.41
CA ALA A 58 12.34 -1.27 -11.96
C ALA A 58 11.97 -1.88 -13.32
N ASP A 59 10.80 -2.50 -13.45
CA ASP A 59 10.33 -3.11 -14.70
C ASP A 59 10.14 -2.05 -15.80
N TRP A 60 9.53 -0.91 -15.48
CA TRP A 60 9.31 0.17 -16.43
C TRP A 60 10.63 0.77 -16.93
N LEU A 61 11.57 1.05 -16.03
CA LEU A 61 12.91 1.53 -16.39
C LEU A 61 13.64 0.53 -17.28
N GLN A 62 13.53 -0.77 -16.96
CA GLN A 62 14.14 -1.83 -17.77
C GLN A 62 13.57 -1.86 -19.18
N ARG A 63 12.25 -1.73 -19.34
CA ARG A 63 11.59 -1.63 -20.66
C ARG A 63 11.99 -0.36 -21.41
N ALA A 64 12.31 0.71 -20.70
CA ALA A 64 12.70 1.98 -21.27
C ALA A 64 14.20 2.09 -21.60
N THR A 65 14.93 0.97 -21.59
CA THR A 65 16.33 0.93 -22.02
C THR A 65 16.47 0.70 -23.53
N GLY A 66 17.70 0.84 -24.04
CA GLY A 66 18.02 0.57 -25.44
C GLY A 66 17.33 1.55 -26.40
N VAL A 67 16.64 1.02 -27.42
CA VAL A 67 15.98 1.82 -28.46
C VAL A 67 14.86 2.71 -27.89
N GLN A 68 14.25 2.29 -26.78
CA GLN A 68 13.18 3.03 -26.12
C GLN A 68 13.66 4.20 -25.25
N ALA A 69 14.96 4.26 -24.94
CA ALA A 69 15.52 5.30 -24.07
C ALA A 69 15.31 6.71 -24.62
N CYS A 70 15.25 6.86 -25.95
CA CYS A 70 14.96 8.14 -26.60
C CYS A 70 13.60 8.73 -26.16
N LEU A 71 12.60 7.88 -25.92
CA LEU A 71 11.26 8.32 -25.52
C LEU A 71 11.26 8.95 -24.12
N LEU A 72 12.21 8.57 -23.26
CA LEU A 72 12.32 9.09 -21.88
C LEU A 72 12.58 10.60 -21.83
N ALA A 73 13.29 11.15 -22.82
CA ALA A 73 13.58 12.57 -22.91
C ALA A 73 12.37 13.41 -23.39
N LEU A 74 11.29 12.76 -23.84
CA LEU A 74 10.13 13.39 -24.44
C LEU A 74 8.91 13.27 -23.51
N SER A 75 8.01 14.26 -23.56
CA SER A 75 6.67 14.11 -22.95
C SER A 75 5.85 13.08 -23.73
N LEU A 76 4.88 12.44 -23.05
CA LEU A 76 4.03 11.40 -23.64
C LEU A 76 3.36 11.84 -24.95
N GLU A 77 2.95 13.10 -25.04
CA GLU A 77 2.32 13.70 -26.23
C GLU A 77 3.20 13.63 -27.49
N ARG A 78 4.53 13.63 -27.30
CA ARG A 78 5.50 13.62 -28.40
C ARG A 78 5.93 12.20 -28.80
N TRP A 79 5.54 11.17 -28.04
CA TRP A 79 5.90 9.78 -28.34
C TRP A 79 5.28 9.28 -29.65
N ILE A 80 4.24 9.94 -30.15
CA ILE A 80 3.59 9.59 -31.43
C ILE A 80 4.41 10.02 -32.65
N ASP A 81 5.34 10.99 -32.51
CA ASP A 81 6.17 11.43 -33.62
C ASP A 81 7.41 10.55 -33.77
N HIS A 82 7.28 9.56 -34.65
CA HIS A 82 8.31 8.58 -34.96
C HIS A 82 9.57 9.21 -35.58
N ARG A 83 9.51 10.48 -36.02
CA ARG A 83 10.69 11.20 -36.53
C ARG A 83 11.65 11.60 -35.41
N ILE A 84 11.15 11.77 -34.18
CA ILE A 84 11.97 12.19 -33.04
C ILE A 84 12.73 11.00 -32.45
N CYS A 85 12.08 9.84 -32.35
CA CYS A 85 12.70 8.59 -31.90
C CYS A 85 12.46 7.47 -32.93
N PRO A 86 13.31 7.38 -33.98
CA PRO A 86 13.14 6.39 -35.02
C PRO A 86 13.40 4.98 -34.49
N GLY A 87 12.45 4.08 -34.74
CA GLY A 87 12.53 2.67 -34.32
C GLY A 87 12.16 2.41 -32.85
N ALA A 88 11.87 3.45 -32.08
CA ALA A 88 11.27 3.31 -30.75
C ALA A 88 9.79 2.95 -30.88
N ASP A 89 9.34 2.02 -30.05
CA ASP A 89 7.94 1.61 -29.94
C ASP A 89 7.42 2.00 -28.55
N PRO A 90 6.45 2.92 -28.46
CA PRO A 90 5.90 3.33 -27.17
C PRO A 90 5.00 2.26 -26.52
N GLN A 91 4.46 1.29 -27.28
CA GLN A 91 3.53 0.28 -26.77
C GLN A 91 4.01 -0.46 -25.51
N PRO A 92 5.25 -1.00 -25.43
CA PRO A 92 5.74 -1.68 -24.23
C PRO A 92 5.80 -0.80 -22.97
N LEU A 93 5.85 0.52 -23.14
CA LEU A 93 5.87 1.51 -22.04
C LEU A 93 4.48 2.04 -21.68
N MET A 94 3.50 1.87 -22.57
CA MET A 94 2.13 2.35 -22.36
C MET A 94 1.31 1.44 -21.45
N ALA A 95 1.59 0.13 -21.43
CA ALA A 95 0.88 -0.81 -20.56
C ALA A 95 1.72 -2.03 -20.23
N GLY A 96 1.40 -2.67 -19.12
CA GLY A 96 2.07 -3.89 -18.69
C GLY A 96 1.34 -4.57 -17.55
N ARG A 97 2.02 -5.57 -16.98
CA ARG A 97 1.55 -6.32 -15.82
C ARG A 97 2.71 -6.61 -14.90
N ILE A 98 2.49 -6.45 -13.60
CA ILE A 98 3.47 -6.72 -12.55
C ILE A 98 2.81 -7.57 -11.50
N ALA A 99 3.43 -8.73 -11.23
CA ALA A 99 2.78 -9.82 -10.52
C ALA A 99 1.38 -10.08 -11.14
N GLU A 100 0.32 -9.86 -10.37
CA GLU A 100 -1.06 -10.06 -10.80
C GLU A 100 -1.82 -8.75 -11.08
N ARG A 101 -1.15 -7.59 -11.06
CA ARG A 101 -1.79 -6.29 -11.32
C ARG A 101 -1.38 -5.75 -12.68
N SER A 102 -2.38 -5.50 -13.54
CA SER A 102 -2.16 -4.74 -14.77
C SER A 102 -1.96 -3.27 -14.45
N TRP A 103 -1.20 -2.58 -15.29
CA TRP A 103 -1.01 -1.14 -15.21
C TRP A 103 -1.04 -0.52 -16.61
N GLN A 104 -1.44 0.74 -16.67
CA GLN A 104 -1.48 1.55 -17.87
C GLN A 104 -0.87 2.92 -17.59
N LEU A 105 -0.05 3.41 -18.49
CA LEU A 105 0.52 4.74 -18.43
C LEU A 105 -0.55 5.77 -18.75
N ILE A 106 -0.77 6.71 -17.82
CA ILE A 106 -1.69 7.84 -18.02
C ILE A 106 -0.90 9.08 -18.46
N HIS A 107 0.22 9.33 -17.79
CA HIS A 107 1.01 10.53 -18.02
C HIS A 107 2.49 10.27 -17.80
N TRP A 108 3.30 10.86 -18.66
CA TRP A 108 4.75 10.88 -18.56
C TRP A 108 5.26 12.28 -18.88
N GLN A 109 6.02 12.84 -17.94
CA GLN A 109 6.65 14.14 -18.09
C GLN A 109 8.09 14.10 -17.56
N PRO A 110 9.11 14.28 -18.41
CA PRO A 110 10.46 14.50 -17.93
C PRO A 110 10.51 15.83 -17.14
N VAL A 111 11.18 15.79 -16.00
CA VAL A 111 11.45 16.93 -15.11
C VAL A 111 12.92 17.33 -15.29
N VAL A 112 13.26 18.53 -14.82
CA VAL A 112 14.64 19.01 -14.77
C VAL A 112 15.50 18.08 -13.88
N ASP A 113 16.79 17.98 -14.17
CA ASP A 113 17.80 17.21 -13.41
C ASP A 113 17.73 15.67 -13.49
N GLY A 114 17.16 15.13 -14.57
CA GLY A 114 17.13 13.66 -14.79
C GLY A 114 16.09 12.94 -13.96
N LEU A 115 15.14 13.68 -13.38
CA LEU A 115 13.94 13.13 -12.77
C LEU A 115 12.81 13.13 -13.79
N ALA A 116 11.84 12.25 -13.61
CA ALA A 116 10.63 12.25 -14.41
C ALA A 116 9.42 11.87 -13.57
N GLN A 117 8.28 12.45 -13.92
CA GLN A 117 7.00 12.16 -13.28
C GLN A 117 6.26 11.10 -14.10
N LEU A 118 6.01 9.96 -13.46
CA LEU A 118 5.25 8.85 -14.01
C LEU A 118 3.90 8.77 -13.29
N GLN A 119 2.80 8.77 -14.05
CA GLN A 119 1.46 8.52 -13.54
C GLN A 119 0.85 7.33 -14.26
N ILE A 120 0.39 6.36 -13.48
CA ILE A 120 -0.19 5.12 -13.97
C ILE A 120 -1.60 4.92 -13.42
N ARG A 121 -2.38 4.09 -14.13
CA ARG A 121 -3.62 3.50 -13.66
C ARG A 121 -3.41 2.01 -13.46
N TRP A 122 -3.73 1.50 -12.29
CA TRP A 122 -3.77 0.08 -12.00
C TRP A 122 -5.07 -0.54 -12.54
N GLY A 123 -5.09 -1.87 -12.71
CA GLY A 123 -6.26 -2.61 -13.19
C GLY A 123 -7.51 -2.52 -12.31
N ASP A 124 -7.34 -2.14 -11.04
CA ASP A 124 -8.44 -1.84 -10.10
C ASP A 124 -8.99 -0.41 -10.26
N GLY A 125 -8.48 0.36 -11.23
CA GLY A 125 -8.83 1.75 -11.48
C GLY A 125 -8.11 2.76 -10.60
N SER A 126 -7.31 2.31 -9.62
CA SER A 126 -6.55 3.23 -8.77
C SER A 126 -5.44 3.91 -9.58
N GLU A 127 -5.27 5.22 -9.37
CA GLU A 127 -4.19 5.98 -10.00
C GLU A 127 -3.05 6.20 -9.02
N GLU A 128 -1.83 6.07 -9.51
CA GLU A 128 -0.64 6.32 -8.71
C GLU A 128 0.33 7.20 -9.49
N ARG A 129 0.87 8.20 -8.78
CA ARG A 129 1.86 9.12 -9.31
C ARG A 129 3.12 9.00 -8.47
N PHE A 130 4.25 8.87 -9.13
CA PHE A 130 5.53 8.85 -8.47
C PHE A 130 6.64 9.37 -9.38
N VAL A 131 7.72 9.83 -8.75
CA VAL A 131 8.93 10.27 -9.45
C VAL A 131 9.81 9.05 -9.72
N VAL A 132 10.42 9.04 -10.91
CA VAL A 132 11.40 8.06 -11.36
C VAL A 132 12.68 8.80 -11.70
N GLU A 133 13.82 8.23 -11.33
CA GLU A 133 15.13 8.74 -11.72
C GLU A 133 15.51 8.09 -13.05
N LEU A 134 15.86 8.91 -14.03
CA LEU A 134 16.26 8.47 -15.36
C LEU A 134 17.72 8.02 -15.33
N PRO A 135 18.05 6.89 -15.95
CA PRO A 135 19.44 6.51 -16.16
C PRO A 135 20.12 7.59 -17.03
N ARG A 136 21.25 8.10 -16.56
CA ARG A 136 22.07 9.09 -17.29
C ARG A 136 22.87 8.45 -18.42
#